data_AF-K1S6D4-F1
#
_entry.id   AF-K1S6D4-F1
#
_cell.length_a   1.000
_cell.length_b   1.000
_cell.length_c   1.000
_cell.angle_alpha   90.00
_cell.angle_beta   90.00
_cell.angle_gamma   90.00
#
_symmetry.space_group_name_H-M   'P 1'
#
loop_
_entity.id
_entity.type
_entity.pdbx_description
1 polymer ?
#
loop_
_entity_poly.entity_id
_entity_poly.type
_entity_poly.pdbx_seq_one_letter_code
_entity_poly.pdbx_strand_id
1 'polypeptide(L)'
;MPPPIPRTLGLLMYGDLDISILDELPPGRKPVKTRCITGKKRADLYGFLDREIDSGRQVYIVCPAIEDAGGSGLNAVKSYYEDIAKAYLPDRRVGLMHGKLKPKEKAEVMD
;
A
#
# COMPACT_ATOMS: atom_id res chain seq x y z
N MET A 1 10.27 -1.57 -13.49
CA MET A 1 9.39 -2.08 -14.57
C MET A 1 8.12 -1.23 -14.55
N PRO A 2 7.93 -0.34 -15.54
CA PRO A 2 6.67 0.40 -15.65
C PRO A 2 5.52 -0.59 -15.95
N PRO A 3 4.29 -0.30 -15.50
CA PRO A 3 3.14 -1.15 -15.77
C PRO A 3 2.91 -1.26 -17.29
N PRO A 4 2.63 -2.46 -17.82
CA PRO A 4 2.40 -2.62 -19.25
C PRO A 4 1.16 -1.81 -19.68
N ILE A 5 1.30 -1.03 -20.74
CA ILE A 5 0.21 -0.23 -21.31
C ILE A 5 -0.93 -1.18 -21.71
N PRO A 6 -2.21 -0.88 -21.40
CA PRO A 6 -3.33 -1.68 -21.84
C PRO A 6 -3.30 -1.89 -23.36
N ARG A 7 -3.39 -3.16 -23.81
CA ARG A 7 -3.20 -3.56 -25.21
C ARG A 7 -3.97 -2.72 -26.22
N THR A 8 -5.20 -2.34 -25.90
CA THR A 8 -6.07 -1.52 -26.78
C THR A 8 -5.55 -0.09 -26.96
N LEU A 9 -4.99 0.52 -25.91
CA LEU A 9 -4.39 1.84 -25.99
C LEU A 9 -3.06 1.80 -26.75
N GLY A 10 -2.29 0.72 -26.56
CA GLY A 10 -1.05 0.49 -27.29
C GLY A 10 -1.26 0.42 -28.81
N LEU A 11 -2.28 -0.30 -29.27
CA LEU A 11 -2.58 -0.46 -30.70
C LEU A 11 -3.02 0.85 -31.38
N LEU A 12 -3.79 1.69 -30.68
CA LEU A 12 -4.27 2.97 -31.20
C LEU A 12 -3.14 4.01 -31.31
N MET A 13 -2.24 4.05 -30.33
CA MET A 13 -1.17 5.06 -30.24
C MET A 13 0.11 4.67 -31.00
N TYR A 14 0.38 3.36 -31.12
CA TYR A 14 1.65 2.83 -31.63
C TYR A 14 1.45 1.80 -32.75
N GLY A 15 0.34 1.86 -33.49
CA GLY A 15 -0.08 0.85 -34.46
C GLY A 15 0.91 0.53 -35.60
N ASP A 16 1.97 1.32 -35.77
CA ASP A 16 3.05 1.11 -36.77
C ASP A 16 4.47 1.08 -36.15
N LEU A 17 4.59 1.08 -34.81
CA LEU A 17 5.87 1.03 -34.10
C LEU A 17 6.12 -0.37 -33.55
N ASP A 18 7.32 -0.91 -33.78
CA ASP A 18 7.78 -2.16 -33.18
C ASP A 18 7.88 -2.01 -31.65
N ILE A 19 6.89 -2.56 -30.95
CA ILE A 19 6.85 -2.55 -29.48
C ILE A 19 7.72 -3.69 -28.96
N SER A 20 8.87 -3.36 -28.35
CA SER A 20 9.66 -4.33 -27.59
C SER A 20 9.07 -4.46 -26.17
N ILE A 21 8.44 -5.60 -25.88
CA ILE A 21 7.89 -5.91 -24.56
C ILE A 21 8.95 -6.68 -23.76
N LEU A 22 9.43 -6.06 -22.70
CA LEU A 22 10.34 -6.68 -21.74
C LEU A 22 9.52 -7.32 -20.60
N ASP A 23 9.14 -8.58 -20.78
CA ASP A 23 8.33 -9.36 -19.81
C ASP A 23 9.19 -10.14 -18.79
N GLU A 24 10.52 -10.06 -18.89
CA GLU A 24 11.40 -10.75 -17.97
C GLU A 24 11.50 -10.04 -16.61
N LEU A 25 11.19 -10.78 -15.56
CA LEU A 25 11.40 -10.34 -14.19
C LEU A 25 12.91 -10.42 -13.88
N PRO A 26 13.49 -9.40 -13.20
CA PRO A 26 14.89 -9.44 -12.84
C PRO A 26 15.22 -10.67 -11.98
N PRO A 27 16.37 -11.32 -12.22
CA PRO A 27 16.76 -12.53 -11.51
C PRO A 27 16.86 -12.27 -10.00
N GLY A 28 16.38 -13.22 -9.19
CA GLY A 28 16.38 -13.11 -7.72
C GLY A 28 15.13 -12.50 -7.10
N ARG A 29 14.09 -12.17 -7.89
CA ARG A 29 12.81 -11.71 -7.35
C ARG A 29 12.10 -12.85 -6.60
N LYS A 30 11.99 -12.72 -5.27
CA LYS A 30 11.20 -13.65 -4.45
C LYS A 30 9.69 -13.41 -4.67
N PRO A 31 8.88 -14.46 -4.84
CA PRO A 31 7.44 -14.30 -4.98
C PRO A 31 6.84 -13.70 -3.70
N VAL A 32 5.98 -12.70 -3.87
CA VAL A 32 5.26 -12.08 -2.75
C VAL A 32 4.10 -13.01 -2.37
N LYS A 33 4.02 -13.38 -1.09
CA LYS A 33 2.88 -14.15 -0.56
C LYS A 33 1.69 -13.21 -0.37
N THR A 34 0.71 -13.27 -1.26
CA THR A 34 -0.53 -12.48 -1.15
C THR A 34 -1.62 -13.27 -0.45
N ARG A 35 -2.32 -12.65 0.51
CA ARG A 35 -3.45 -13.26 1.23
C ARG A 35 -4.62 -12.27 1.30
N CYS A 36 -5.83 -12.77 1.08
CA CYS A 36 -7.06 -12.01 1.31
C CYS A 36 -7.59 -12.31 2.71
N ILE A 37 -7.73 -11.28 3.55
CA ILE A 37 -8.17 -11.40 4.94
C ILE A 37 -9.52 -10.70 5.10
N THR A 38 -10.50 -11.40 5.68
CA THR A 38 -11.81 -10.84 6.02
C THR A 38 -11.78 -10.17 7.40
N GLY A 39 -12.71 -9.24 7.66
CA GLY A 39 -12.73 -8.45 8.90
C GLY A 39 -12.69 -9.25 10.21
N LYS A 40 -13.18 -10.50 10.21
CA LYS A 40 -13.14 -11.39 11.38
C LYS A 40 -11.72 -11.79 11.80
N LYS A 41 -10.77 -11.84 10.87
CA LYS A 41 -9.37 -12.21 11.10
C LYS A 41 -8.44 -11.00 11.19
N ARG A 42 -9.01 -9.81 11.47
CA ARG A 42 -8.25 -8.57 11.56
C ARG A 42 -7.31 -8.55 12.77
N ALA A 43 -7.72 -9.14 13.90
CA ALA A 43 -6.84 -9.31 15.06
C ALA A 43 -5.62 -10.20 14.73
N ASP A 44 -5.83 -11.33 14.06
CA ASP A 44 -4.75 -12.22 13.60
C ASP A 44 -3.79 -11.50 12.64
N LEU A 45 -4.31 -10.65 11.76
CA LEU A 45 -3.50 -9.84 10.85
C LEU A 45 -2.56 -8.92 11.66
N TYR A 46 -3.06 -8.21 12.66
CA TYR A 46 -2.22 -7.34 13.49
C TYR A 46 -1.17 -8.11 14.29
N GLY A 47 -1.52 -9.26 14.85
CA GLY A 47 -0.55 -10.13 15.52
C GLY A 47 0.54 -10.64 14.55
N PHE A 48 0.21 -10.86 13.27
CA PHE A 48 1.20 -11.16 12.25
C PHE A 48 2.10 -9.96 11.92
N LEU A 49 1.51 -8.77 11.78
CA LEU A 49 2.27 -7.55 11.52
C LEU A 49 3.26 -7.26 12.65
N ASP A 50 2.83 -7.40 13.90
CA ASP A 50 3.66 -7.15 15.08
C ASP A 50 4.92 -8.06 15.11
N ARG A 51 4.76 -9.36 14.80
CA ARG A 51 5.87 -10.31 14.67
C ARG A 51 6.83 -9.96 13.52
N GLU A 52 6.29 -9.53 12.38
CA GLU A 52 7.13 -9.11 11.25
C GLU A 52 7.92 -7.84 11.62
N ILE A 53 7.30 -6.89 12.34
CA ILE A 53 7.98 -5.68 12.82
C ILE A 53 9.08 -6.05 13.83
N ASP A 54 8.84 -7.00 14.74
CA ASP A 54 9.87 -7.53 15.65
C ASP A 54 11.04 -8.18 14.92
N SER A 55 10.80 -8.78 13.76
CA SER A 55 11.87 -9.31 12.90
C SER A 55 12.68 -8.22 12.16
N GLY A 56 12.46 -6.94 12.50
CA GLY A 56 13.14 -5.78 11.92
C GLY A 56 12.59 -5.35 10.57
N ARG A 57 11.36 -5.73 10.24
CA ARG A 57 10.72 -5.39 8.96
C ARG A 57 9.83 -4.17 9.08
N GLN A 58 9.59 -3.54 7.94
CA GLN A 58 8.68 -2.41 7.82
C GLN A 58 7.36 -2.85 7.19
N VAL A 59 6.26 -2.26 7.64
CA VAL A 59 4.90 -2.56 7.18
C VAL A 59 4.28 -1.29 6.64
N TYR A 60 3.62 -1.40 5.48
CA TYR A 60 2.83 -0.32 4.89
C TYR A 60 1.35 -0.69 4.88
N ILE A 61 0.50 0.21 5.37
CA ILE A 61 -0.96 0.07 5.31
C ILE A 61 -1.48 1.15 4.37
N VAL A 62 -2.17 0.72 3.30
CA VAL A 62 -2.74 1.63 2.30
C VAL A 62 -4.24 1.71 2.52
N CYS A 63 -4.73 2.91 2.84
CA CYS A 63 -6.16 3.17 2.93
C CYS A 63 -6.64 3.94 1.68
N PRO A 64 -7.82 3.59 1.13
CA PRO A 64 -8.31 4.18 -0.11
C PRO A 64 -8.79 5.63 0.01
N ALA A 65 -9.13 6.09 1.23
CA ALA A 65 -9.69 7.41 1.47
C ALA A 65 -8.87 8.20 2.49
N ILE A 66 -8.68 9.51 2.27
CA ILE A 66 -7.97 10.39 3.19
C ILE A 66 -8.88 10.87 4.34
N GLU A 67 -10.13 11.21 4.00
CA GLU A 67 -11.15 11.73 4.91
C GLU A 67 -12.39 10.86 4.84
N ASP A 68 -13.15 10.82 5.94
CA ASP A 68 -14.40 10.06 6.00
C ASP A 68 -15.43 10.76 5.12
N ALA A 69 -15.65 10.22 3.92
CA ALA A 69 -16.65 10.72 2.99
C ALA A 69 -18.03 10.17 3.40
N GLY A 70 -18.52 10.67 4.56
CA GLY A 70 -19.87 10.64 5.14
C GLY A 70 -20.92 9.69 4.55
N GLY A 71 -20.60 8.41 4.33
CA GLY A 71 -21.54 7.44 3.76
C GLY A 71 -20.93 6.27 3.01
N SER A 72 -19.67 6.33 2.58
CA SER A 72 -19.09 5.27 1.71
C SER A 72 -18.51 4.04 2.45
N GLY A 73 -18.52 3.99 3.78
CA GLY A 73 -17.92 2.87 4.53
C GLY A 73 -16.42 2.64 4.24
N LEU A 74 -15.75 3.65 3.69
CA LEU A 74 -14.34 3.63 3.35
C LEU A 74 -13.53 4.04 4.58
N ASN A 75 -12.55 3.23 4.95
CA ASN A 75 -11.65 3.56 6.05
C ASN A 75 -10.82 4.80 5.68
N ALA A 76 -11.05 5.92 6.38
CA ALA A 76 -10.25 7.11 6.24
C ALA A 76 -8.89 6.91 6.93
N VAL A 77 -7.81 7.38 6.29
CA VAL A 77 -6.43 7.29 6.81
C VAL A 77 -6.33 7.84 8.25
N LYS A 78 -6.98 8.97 8.53
CA LYS A 78 -6.94 9.62 9.86
C LYS A 78 -7.65 8.80 10.94
N SER A 79 -8.90 8.41 10.72
CA SER A 79 -9.64 7.60 11.70
C SER A 79 -9.00 6.23 11.88
N TYR A 80 -8.53 5.61 10.81
CA TYR A 80 -7.83 4.34 10.88
C TYR A 80 -6.55 4.41 11.72
N TYR A 81 -5.80 5.51 11.61
CA TYR A 81 -4.62 5.75 12.44
C TYR A 81 -5.00 5.91 13.92
N GLU A 82 -6.05 6.65 14.23
CA GLU A 82 -6.46 6.89 15.61
C GLU A 82 -7.12 5.68 16.27
N ASP A 83 -8.02 5.00 15.57
CA ASP A 83 -8.84 3.93 16.14
C ASP A 83 -8.13 2.57 16.13
N ILE A 84 -7.38 2.29 15.05
CA ILE A 84 -6.89 0.94 14.79
C ILE A 84 -5.38 0.88 14.97
N ALA A 85 -4.61 1.85 14.46
CA ALA A 85 -3.17 1.81 14.64
C ALA A 85 -2.78 2.02 16.11
N LYS A 86 -3.38 3.00 16.82
CA LYS A 86 -3.11 3.19 18.26
C LYS A 86 -3.58 2.01 19.12
N ALA A 87 -4.71 1.39 18.79
CA ALA A 87 -5.26 0.31 19.60
C ALA A 87 -4.53 -1.02 19.43
N TYR A 88 -4.09 -1.35 18.20
CA TYR A 88 -3.47 -2.65 17.90
C TYR A 88 -1.94 -2.61 17.81
N LEU A 89 -1.34 -1.42 17.66
CA LEU A 89 0.12 -1.23 17.58
C LEU A 89 0.61 -0.08 18.49
N PRO A 90 0.26 -0.07 19.80
CA PRO A 90 0.59 1.04 20.70
C PRO A 90 2.10 1.25 20.88
N ASP A 91 2.89 0.18 20.86
CA ASP A 91 4.34 0.22 21.10
C ASP A 91 5.18 0.45 19.82
N ARG A 92 4.54 0.69 18.67
CA ARG A 92 5.23 0.84 17.38
C ARG A 92 5.19 2.28 16.88
N ARG A 93 6.27 2.70 16.23
CA ARG A 93 6.31 3.98 15.50
C ARG A 93 5.45 3.86 14.23
N VAL A 94 4.29 4.51 14.24
CA VAL A 94 3.40 4.56 13.09
C VAL A 94 3.42 5.98 12.51
N GLY A 95 3.81 6.10 11.24
CA GLY A 95 3.78 7.36 10.49
C GLY A 95 2.49 7.49 9.67
N LEU A 96 1.90 8.68 9.62
CA LEU A 96 0.73 8.98 8.80
C LEU A 96 1.14 9.70 7.52
N MET A 97 0.93 9.09 6.36
CA MET A 97 1.18 9.75 5.07
C MET A 97 -0.09 9.81 4.23
N HIS A 98 -0.47 11.01 3.75
CA HIS A 98 -1.58 11.17 2.81
C HIS A 98 -1.27 12.16 1.68
N GLY A 99 -2.02 12.07 0.58
CA GLY A 99 -1.79 12.84 -0.65
C GLY A 99 -1.76 14.36 -0.45
N LYS A 100 -2.62 14.88 0.46
CA LYS A 100 -2.72 16.31 0.80
C LYS A 100 -1.57 16.89 1.65
N LEU A 101 -0.61 16.08 2.16
CA LEU A 101 0.52 16.60 2.96
C LEU A 101 1.51 17.38 2.07
N LYS A 102 2.14 18.41 2.64
CA LYS A 102 3.22 19.13 1.94
C LYS A 102 4.41 18.20 1.73
N PRO A 103 5.24 18.43 0.69
CA PRO A 103 6.42 17.59 0.42
C PRO A 103 7.36 17.46 1.61
N LYS A 104 7.51 18.54 2.40
CA LYS A 104 8.35 18.57 3.60
C LYS A 104 7.86 17.60 4.68
N GLU A 105 6.55 17.59 4.93
CA GLU A 105 5.92 16.69 5.90
C GLU A 105 5.99 15.22 5.46
N LYS A 106 5.95 14.95 4.15
CA LYS A 106 6.12 13.58 3.62
C LYS A 106 7.53 13.04 3.84
N ALA A 107 8.55 13.88 3.69
CA ALA A 107 9.94 13.51 3.94
C ALA A 107 10.16 13.24 5.44
N GLU A 108 9.65 14.10 6.32
CA GLU A 108 9.75 13.93 7.78
C GLU A 108 9.07 12.64 8.30
N VAL A 109 8.06 12.12 7.59
CA VAL A 109 7.42 10.84 7.95
C VAL A 109 8.18 9.62 7.41
N MET A 110 9.02 9.81 6.40
CA MET A 110 9.81 8.74 5.78
C MET A 110 11.22 8.57 6.37
N ASP A 111 11.77 9.61 7.02
CA ASP A 111 13.04 9.60 7.79
C ASP A 111 12.86 9.04 9.22
#